data_AF-A0A319AXR7-F1
#
_entry.id   AF-A0A319AXR7-F1
#
_cell.length_a   1.000
_cell.length_b   1.000
_cell.length_c   1.000
_cell.angle_alpha   90.00
_cell.angle_beta   90.00
_cell.angle_gamma   90.00
#
_symmetry.space_group_name_H-M   'P 1'
#
loop_
_entity.id
_entity.type
_entity.pdbx_description
1 polymer ?
#
loop_
_entity_poly.entity_id
_entity_poly.type
_entity_poly.pdbx_seq_one_letter_code
_entity_poly.pdbx_strand_id
1 'polypeptide(L)'
;MSYEIAATRAGFTSSFGRFRTTRGCNERVDSSSLRRMFLPKLSREGQKILRDRTDFVRSQLQHHGVPFEEDQLSGNGTQLMKKVLQEGKCDKVPVHILALEEQLHQEWIASSNLEVLSSNPEWVIKKFFIRAGEPDPYQTRTSTVVGVSFPRYSEYRPGRLREAADQVAGLHHDTGVGPETQTIFLGWDKSAVREAAKEHANKERNEIQAREQRRENERTKMHADYLAALGRRKGATARNKSPVGSYIVDCQEIEDGWSSLAGDMVLEIISTQRKGKFHATFNFGVVIGVMIIFEEHMTETDEEEICDDHEKIGKGTKRKTIAQKHSRPSKKAKAEKTSESYTYRLKLRYRETSEGQIFFKPKYGTIKFRDEKFAAFTAEVVFPCIGSGVTFTARKVSDHPCPSGEKWKYYSEEAYEYARVSRWHSA
;
A
#
# COMPACT_ATOMS: atom_id res chain seq x y z
N MET A 1 -1.59 0.90 -9.83
CA MET A 1 -2.04 -0.02 -10.88
C MET A 1 -2.31 0.79 -12.13
N SER A 2 -1.83 0.35 -13.29
CA SER A 2 -2.08 1.03 -14.57
C SER A 2 -3.48 0.66 -15.09
N TYR A 3 -4.42 1.58 -14.94
CA TYR A 3 -5.58 1.70 -15.82
C TYR A 3 -5.06 2.41 -17.09
N GLU A 4 -5.24 1.95 -18.34
CA GLU A 4 -6.10 0.90 -18.87
C GLU A 4 -5.38 0.18 -20.03
N ILE A 5 -5.27 -1.14 -20.01
CA ILE A 5 -5.13 -1.91 -21.26
C ILE A 5 -6.55 -2.32 -21.65
N ALA A 6 -7.06 -1.72 -22.72
CA ALA A 6 -8.41 -1.94 -23.23
C ALA A 6 -8.41 -1.87 -24.76
N ALA A 7 -8.99 -2.87 -25.42
CA ALA A 7 -9.10 -2.90 -26.88
C ALA A 7 -10.40 -2.21 -27.30
N THR A 8 -10.34 -1.19 -28.15
CA THR A 8 -11.51 -0.37 -28.54
C THR A 8 -11.67 -0.28 -30.06
N ARG A 9 -12.87 -0.56 -30.58
CA ARG A 9 -13.23 -0.44 -32.00
C ARG A 9 -14.75 -0.33 -32.19
N ALA A 10 -15.18 0.39 -33.23
CA ALA A 10 -16.59 0.49 -33.66
C ALA A 10 -17.59 0.83 -32.53
N GLY A 11 -17.19 1.68 -31.57
CA GLY A 11 -18.04 2.07 -30.44
C GLY A 11 -18.13 1.04 -29.31
N PHE A 12 -17.29 0.02 -29.31
CA PHE A 12 -17.15 -0.97 -28.25
C PHE A 12 -15.73 -1.04 -27.69
N THR A 13 -15.63 -1.49 -26.44
CA THR A 13 -14.39 -1.68 -25.69
C THR A 13 -14.42 -3.03 -24.98
N SER A 14 -13.30 -3.75 -25.01
CA SER A 14 -13.08 -4.96 -24.21
C SER A 14 -11.96 -4.76 -23.19
N SER A 15 -12.24 -5.08 -21.93
CA SER A 15 -11.26 -5.16 -20.85
C SER A 15 -11.74 -6.09 -19.73
N PHE A 16 -10.82 -6.80 -19.07
CA PHE A 16 -11.12 -7.78 -18.00
C PHE A 16 -12.21 -8.80 -18.37
N GLY A 17 -12.19 -9.27 -19.64
CA GLY A 17 -13.18 -10.20 -20.18
C GLY A 17 -14.60 -9.63 -20.35
N ARG A 18 -14.79 -8.31 -20.23
CA ARG A 18 -16.09 -7.64 -20.36
C ARG A 18 -16.16 -6.85 -21.66
N PHE A 19 -17.20 -7.07 -22.46
CA PHE A 19 -17.48 -6.34 -23.68
C PHE A 19 -18.54 -5.25 -23.44
N ARG A 20 -18.16 -3.99 -23.66
CA ARG A 20 -18.94 -2.80 -23.29
C ARG A 20 -19.07 -1.84 -24.46
N THR A 21 -20.12 -1.03 -24.49
CA THR A 21 -20.14 0.15 -25.36
C THR A 21 -19.19 1.23 -24.82
N THR A 22 -18.48 1.94 -25.69
CA THR A 22 -17.59 3.06 -25.29
C THR A 22 -18.38 4.16 -24.58
N ARG A 23 -19.57 4.47 -25.10
CA ARG A 23 -20.54 5.38 -24.47
C ARG A 23 -21.30 4.63 -23.37
N GLY A 24 -21.28 5.17 -22.15
CA GLY A 24 -22.00 4.64 -20.99
C GLY A 24 -21.43 3.37 -20.34
N CYS A 25 -20.37 2.76 -20.87
CA CYS A 25 -19.69 1.59 -20.31
C CYS A 25 -20.60 0.38 -19.99
N ASN A 26 -21.68 0.20 -20.76
CA ASN A 26 -22.69 -0.83 -20.49
C ASN A 26 -22.36 -2.16 -21.19
N GLU A 27 -22.49 -3.25 -20.43
CA GLU A 27 -22.47 -4.63 -20.93
C GLU A 27 -23.82 -5.00 -21.58
N ARG A 28 -23.81 -5.98 -22.48
CA ARG A 28 -25.03 -6.53 -23.08
C ARG A 28 -25.88 -7.22 -22.01
N VAL A 29 -27.19 -6.98 -22.06
CA VAL A 29 -28.18 -7.74 -21.31
C VAL A 29 -28.93 -8.67 -22.26
N ASP A 30 -29.24 -9.88 -21.78
CA ASP A 30 -29.98 -10.87 -22.55
C ASP A 30 -31.43 -10.44 -22.81
N SER A 31 -32.00 -10.97 -23.89
CA SER A 31 -33.34 -10.63 -24.37
C SER A 31 -34.44 -10.95 -23.37
N SER A 32 -34.29 -12.00 -22.55
CA SER A 32 -35.30 -12.40 -21.57
C SER A 32 -35.33 -11.44 -20.37
N SER A 33 -34.16 -11.02 -19.88
CA SER A 33 -34.03 -10.00 -18.85
C SER A 33 -34.49 -8.63 -19.34
N LEU A 34 -34.19 -8.25 -20.59
CA LEU A 34 -34.73 -7.04 -21.20
C LEU A 34 -36.26 -7.07 -21.30
N ARG A 35 -36.83 -8.18 -21.77
CA ARG A 35 -38.30 -8.38 -21.80
C ARG A 35 -38.90 -8.28 -20.39
N ARG A 36 -38.32 -8.95 -19.38
CA ARG A 36 -38.75 -8.85 -17.96
C ARG A 36 -38.66 -7.44 -17.39
N MET A 37 -37.66 -6.66 -17.79
CA MET A 37 -37.47 -5.30 -17.30
C MET A 37 -38.44 -4.29 -17.91
N PHE A 38 -38.80 -4.43 -19.18
CA PHE A 38 -39.54 -3.41 -19.94
C PHE A 38 -40.99 -3.79 -20.29
N LEU A 39 -41.32 -5.08 -20.39
CA LEU A 39 -42.63 -5.56 -20.87
C LEU A 39 -43.42 -6.31 -19.78
N PRO A 40 -44.75 -6.17 -19.74
CA PRO A 40 -45.56 -5.18 -20.48
C PRO A 40 -45.41 -3.75 -19.92
N LYS A 41 -44.98 -3.63 -18.67
CA LYS A 41 -44.71 -2.36 -17.97
C LYS A 41 -43.27 -2.36 -17.47
N LEU A 42 -42.69 -1.17 -17.33
CA LEU A 42 -41.34 -1.01 -16.81
C LEU A 42 -41.29 -1.46 -15.35
N SER A 43 -40.46 -2.45 -15.04
CA SER A 43 -40.32 -3.01 -13.70
C SER A 43 -39.49 -2.09 -12.79
N ARG A 44 -39.46 -2.37 -11.47
CA ARG A 44 -38.57 -1.65 -10.53
C ARG A 44 -37.09 -1.83 -10.89
N GLU A 45 -36.71 -2.99 -11.43
CA GLU A 45 -35.37 -3.29 -11.95
C GLU A 45 -35.06 -2.40 -13.17
N GLY A 46 -35.99 -2.31 -14.12
CA GLY A 46 -35.89 -1.43 -15.29
C GLY A 46 -35.86 0.07 -14.92
N GLN A 47 -36.66 0.50 -13.94
CA GLN A 47 -36.61 1.87 -13.42
C GLN A 47 -35.25 2.19 -12.79
N LYS A 48 -34.72 1.27 -11.96
CA LYS A 48 -33.40 1.43 -11.33
C LYS A 48 -32.31 1.52 -12.39
N ILE A 49 -32.25 0.60 -13.35
CA ILE A 49 -31.15 0.56 -14.33
C ILE A 49 -31.14 1.81 -15.23
N LEU A 50 -32.30 2.35 -15.61
CA LEU A 50 -32.40 3.57 -16.42
C LEU A 50 -32.03 4.85 -15.65
N ARG A 51 -32.29 4.91 -14.34
CA ARG A 51 -31.85 6.02 -13.49
C ARG A 51 -30.35 5.95 -13.23
N ASP A 52 -29.85 4.76 -12.93
CA ASP A 52 -28.46 4.54 -12.52
C ASP A 52 -27.51 4.53 -13.75
N ARG A 53 -28.01 4.35 -14.99
CA ARG A 53 -27.24 4.30 -16.24
C ARG A 53 -27.99 5.01 -17.39
N THR A 54 -27.66 6.28 -17.62
CA THR A 54 -28.33 7.17 -18.59
C THR A 54 -28.31 6.65 -20.03
N ASP A 55 -27.18 6.14 -20.51
CA ASP A 55 -27.03 5.62 -21.88
C ASP A 55 -27.54 4.17 -22.07
N PHE A 56 -28.15 3.54 -21.06
CA PHE A 56 -28.45 2.10 -21.07
C PHE A 56 -29.23 1.64 -22.31
N VAL A 57 -30.31 2.34 -22.69
CA VAL A 57 -31.12 1.97 -23.87
C VAL A 57 -30.28 2.02 -25.15
N ARG A 58 -29.54 3.11 -25.39
CA ARG A 58 -28.63 3.24 -26.54
C ARG A 58 -27.64 2.07 -26.56
N SER A 59 -27.03 1.75 -25.41
CA SER A 59 -26.04 0.69 -25.35
C SER A 59 -26.62 -0.67 -25.70
N GLN A 60 -27.84 -0.99 -25.23
CA GLN A 60 -28.50 -2.24 -25.58
C GLN A 60 -28.91 -2.28 -27.06
N LEU A 61 -29.44 -1.18 -27.62
CA LEU A 61 -29.75 -1.11 -29.05
C LEU A 61 -28.48 -1.31 -29.90
N GLN A 62 -27.35 -0.74 -29.49
CA GLN A 62 -26.04 -0.93 -30.14
C GLN A 62 -25.55 -2.39 -30.03
N HIS A 63 -25.61 -3.02 -28.85
CA HIS A 63 -25.24 -4.44 -28.64
C HIS A 63 -26.10 -5.41 -29.48
N HIS A 64 -27.37 -5.09 -29.70
CA HIS A 64 -28.28 -5.87 -30.56
C HIS A 64 -28.28 -5.39 -32.02
N GLY A 65 -27.42 -4.44 -32.39
CA GLY A 65 -27.31 -3.86 -33.74
C GLY A 65 -28.61 -3.29 -34.31
N VAL A 66 -29.49 -2.80 -33.43
CA VAL A 66 -30.75 -2.16 -33.82
C VAL A 66 -30.47 -0.70 -34.19
N PRO A 67 -30.67 -0.28 -35.46
CA PRO A 67 -30.53 1.11 -35.83
C PRO A 67 -31.64 1.96 -35.20
N PHE A 68 -31.29 3.16 -34.77
CA PHE A 68 -32.20 4.17 -34.24
C PHE A 68 -31.64 5.56 -34.52
N GLU A 69 -32.53 6.53 -34.66
CA GLU A 69 -32.18 7.96 -34.73
C GLU A 69 -32.25 8.59 -33.34
N GLU A 70 -31.45 9.63 -33.06
CA GLU A 70 -31.38 10.27 -31.73
C GLU A 70 -32.72 10.91 -31.31
N ASP A 71 -33.53 11.38 -32.26
CA ASP A 71 -34.86 11.96 -32.01
C ASP A 71 -35.88 10.92 -31.52
N GLN A 72 -35.68 9.65 -31.83
CA GLN A 72 -36.50 8.53 -31.34
C GLN A 72 -36.24 8.23 -29.86
N LEU A 73 -35.08 8.63 -29.32
CA LEU A 73 -34.74 8.50 -27.90
C LEU A 73 -35.33 9.63 -27.05
N SER A 74 -36.67 9.71 -27.04
CA SER A 74 -37.38 10.60 -26.11
C SER A 74 -37.20 10.17 -24.65
N GLY A 75 -36.84 11.13 -23.79
CA GLY A 75 -36.61 10.91 -22.35
C GLY A 75 -35.46 9.94 -22.08
N ASN A 76 -35.76 8.79 -21.46
CA ASN A 76 -34.79 7.72 -21.18
C ASN A 76 -34.89 6.55 -22.18
N GLY A 77 -35.55 6.73 -23.32
CA GLY A 77 -35.68 5.71 -24.37
C GLY A 77 -36.62 4.53 -24.04
N THR A 78 -37.35 4.55 -22.91
CA THR A 78 -38.23 3.44 -22.49
C THR A 78 -39.21 3.00 -23.58
N GLN A 79 -39.86 3.94 -24.28
CA GLN A 79 -40.87 3.60 -25.28
C GLN A 79 -40.25 2.95 -26.52
N LEU A 80 -39.09 3.44 -26.96
CA LEU A 80 -38.32 2.84 -28.05
C LEU A 80 -37.89 1.41 -27.68
N MET A 81 -37.31 1.21 -26.50
CA MET A 81 -36.92 -0.11 -26.01
C MET A 81 -38.12 -1.08 -25.97
N LYS A 82 -39.27 -0.65 -25.45
CA LYS A 82 -40.50 -1.47 -25.45
C LYS A 82 -40.91 -1.89 -26.86
N LYS A 83 -40.97 -0.95 -27.81
CA LYS A 83 -41.34 -1.20 -29.21
C LYS A 83 -40.38 -2.21 -29.85
N VAL A 84 -39.07 -2.00 -29.71
CA VAL A 84 -38.02 -2.88 -30.25
C VAL A 84 -38.12 -4.30 -29.66
N LEU A 85 -38.40 -4.44 -28.37
CA LEU A 85 -38.62 -5.74 -27.72
C LEU A 85 -39.93 -6.41 -28.16
N GLN A 86 -41.01 -5.65 -28.38
CA GLN A 86 -42.26 -6.19 -28.93
C GLN A 86 -42.08 -6.70 -30.37
N GLU A 87 -41.29 -5.99 -31.17
CA GLU A 87 -40.91 -6.37 -32.55
C GLU A 87 -39.86 -7.51 -32.61
N GLY A 88 -39.36 -8.00 -31.47
CA GLY A 88 -38.37 -9.09 -31.40
C GLY A 88 -36.95 -8.72 -31.87
N LYS A 89 -36.68 -7.43 -32.11
CA LYS A 89 -35.42 -6.94 -32.68
C LYS A 89 -34.20 -7.13 -31.77
N CYS A 90 -34.39 -7.36 -30.47
CA CYS A 90 -33.32 -7.72 -29.54
C CYS A 90 -33.31 -9.21 -29.17
N ASP A 91 -34.04 -10.10 -29.86
CA ASP A 91 -34.08 -11.54 -29.53
C ASP A 91 -32.82 -12.30 -29.98
N LYS A 92 -31.98 -11.69 -30.84
CA LYS A 92 -30.69 -12.24 -31.27
C LYS A 92 -29.66 -11.13 -31.42
N VAL A 93 -28.42 -11.43 -31.05
CA VAL A 93 -27.26 -10.57 -31.30
C VAL A 93 -26.78 -10.79 -32.74
N PRO A 94 -26.51 -9.73 -33.54
CA PRO A 94 -25.94 -9.88 -34.86
C PRO A 94 -24.56 -10.54 -34.84
N VAL A 95 -24.31 -11.44 -35.80
CA VAL A 95 -23.06 -12.22 -35.90
C VAL A 95 -21.81 -11.33 -35.92
N HIS A 96 -21.88 -10.15 -36.56
CA HIS A 96 -20.76 -9.21 -36.60
C HIS A 96 -20.42 -8.59 -35.24
N ILE A 97 -21.39 -8.44 -34.33
CA ILE A 97 -21.13 -7.97 -32.96
C ILE A 97 -20.47 -9.07 -32.13
N LEU A 98 -20.91 -10.33 -32.29
CA LEU A 98 -20.26 -11.49 -31.64
C LEU A 98 -18.82 -11.69 -32.13
N ALA A 99 -18.57 -11.50 -33.42
CA ALA A 99 -17.22 -11.55 -33.98
C ALA A 99 -16.33 -10.40 -33.46
N LEU A 100 -16.90 -9.19 -33.32
CA LEU A 100 -16.20 -8.03 -32.74
C LEU A 100 -15.92 -8.21 -31.25
N GLU A 101 -16.83 -8.83 -30.50
CA GLU A 101 -16.70 -9.17 -29.08
C GLU A 101 -15.50 -10.09 -28.85
N GLU A 102 -15.41 -11.20 -29.59
CA GLU A 102 -14.25 -12.11 -29.51
C GLU A 102 -12.97 -11.45 -30.04
N GLN A 103 -13.03 -10.68 -31.14
CA GLN A 103 -11.85 -9.98 -31.66
C GLN A 103 -11.25 -9.00 -30.64
N LEU A 104 -12.06 -8.12 -30.04
CA LEU A 104 -11.58 -7.18 -29.03
C LEU A 104 -11.09 -7.90 -27.76
N HIS A 105 -11.74 -9.00 -27.38
CA HIS A 105 -11.26 -9.81 -26.26
C HIS A 105 -9.89 -10.45 -26.53
N GLN A 106 -9.65 -10.96 -27.74
CA GLN A 106 -8.35 -11.49 -28.17
C GLN A 106 -7.27 -10.39 -28.22
N GLU A 107 -7.57 -9.22 -28.79
CA GLU A 107 -6.67 -8.06 -28.83
C GLU A 107 -6.33 -7.56 -27.42
N TRP A 108 -7.30 -7.58 -26.50
CA TRP A 108 -7.10 -7.26 -25.09
C TRP A 108 -6.20 -8.27 -24.38
N ILE A 109 -6.39 -9.58 -24.58
CA ILE A 109 -5.49 -10.62 -24.02
C ILE A 109 -4.08 -10.47 -24.60
N ALA A 110 -3.95 -10.28 -25.91
CA ALA A 110 -2.66 -10.12 -26.59
C ALA A 110 -1.85 -8.93 -26.05
N SER A 111 -2.51 -7.82 -25.71
CA SER A 111 -1.88 -6.62 -25.14
C SER A 111 -1.68 -6.67 -23.61
N SER A 112 -2.49 -7.42 -22.86
CA SER A 112 -2.44 -7.44 -21.38
C SER A 112 -1.16 -8.07 -20.80
N ASN A 113 -0.69 -7.55 -19.65
CA ASN A 113 0.46 -8.14 -18.94
C ASN A 113 0.07 -9.39 -18.13
N LEU A 114 1.07 -10.15 -17.65
CA LEU A 114 0.82 -11.40 -16.94
C LEU A 114 0.12 -11.21 -15.58
N GLU A 115 0.41 -10.10 -14.89
CA GLU A 115 -0.22 -9.74 -13.61
C GLU A 115 -1.75 -9.60 -13.75
N VAL A 116 -2.21 -8.85 -14.76
CA VAL A 116 -3.64 -8.70 -15.10
C VAL A 116 -4.27 -10.05 -15.47
N LEU A 117 -3.58 -10.85 -16.28
CA LEU A 117 -4.09 -12.14 -16.75
C LEU A 117 -4.13 -13.20 -15.63
N SER A 118 -3.26 -13.12 -14.62
CA SER A 118 -3.24 -14.02 -13.45
C SER A 118 -4.56 -14.02 -12.65
N SER A 119 -5.41 -13.01 -12.86
CA SER A 119 -6.75 -12.93 -12.26
C SER A 119 -7.73 -13.98 -12.82
N ASN A 120 -7.56 -14.41 -14.07
CA ASN A 120 -8.28 -15.52 -14.68
C ASN A 120 -7.31 -16.42 -15.45
N PRO A 121 -6.95 -17.60 -14.91
CA PRO A 121 -5.99 -18.51 -15.51
C PRO A 121 -6.22 -18.88 -16.97
N GLU A 122 -7.48 -18.99 -17.41
CA GLU A 122 -7.82 -19.29 -18.81
C GLU A 122 -7.27 -18.26 -19.79
N TRP A 123 -7.16 -16.98 -19.39
CA TRP A 123 -6.59 -15.93 -20.25
C TRP A 123 -5.08 -16.03 -20.38
N VAL A 124 -4.37 -16.59 -19.38
CA VAL A 124 -2.94 -16.90 -19.51
C VAL A 124 -2.75 -18.01 -20.55
N ILE A 125 -3.53 -19.09 -20.44
CA ILE A 125 -3.48 -20.21 -21.39
C ILE A 125 -3.85 -19.74 -22.82
N LYS A 126 -4.91 -18.93 -22.95
CA LYS A 126 -5.35 -18.31 -24.22
C LYS A 126 -4.33 -17.33 -24.81
N LYS A 127 -3.48 -16.70 -23.96
CA LYS A 127 -2.40 -15.82 -24.43
C LYS A 127 -1.20 -16.57 -24.98
N PHE A 128 -0.73 -17.61 -24.29
CA PHE A 128 0.59 -18.20 -24.58
C PHE A 128 0.52 -19.54 -25.33
N PHE A 129 -0.56 -20.33 -25.15
CA PHE A 129 -0.57 -21.75 -25.55
C PHE A 129 -1.69 -22.16 -26.53
N ILE A 130 -2.83 -21.44 -26.57
CA ILE A 130 -3.94 -21.70 -27.51
C ILE A 130 -3.90 -20.70 -28.66
N ARG A 131 -4.20 -21.11 -29.89
CA ARG A 131 -4.29 -20.23 -31.08
C ARG A 131 -5.74 -20.16 -31.58
N ALA A 132 -6.35 -18.99 -31.45
CA ALA A 132 -7.62 -18.63 -32.13
C ALA A 132 -8.76 -19.69 -32.06
N GLY A 133 -8.90 -20.40 -30.94
CA GLY A 133 -9.97 -21.38 -30.70
C GLY A 133 -9.50 -22.85 -30.64
N GLU A 134 -8.26 -23.15 -31.06
CA GLU A 134 -7.69 -24.50 -31.01
C GLU A 134 -6.34 -24.51 -30.28
N PRO A 135 -5.96 -25.60 -29.57
CA PRO A 135 -4.61 -25.77 -29.03
C PRO A 135 -3.59 -25.62 -30.17
N ASP A 136 -2.49 -24.88 -29.99
CA ASP A 136 -1.50 -24.70 -31.07
C ASP A 136 -0.82 -26.05 -31.40
N PRO A 137 -1.19 -26.72 -32.52
CA PRO A 137 -0.78 -28.10 -32.75
C PRO A 137 0.69 -28.20 -33.16
N TYR A 138 1.33 -27.06 -33.43
CA TYR A 138 2.75 -26.94 -33.77
C TYR A 138 3.58 -26.36 -32.62
N GLN A 139 2.97 -26.07 -31.46
CA GLN A 139 3.64 -25.55 -30.26
C GLN A 139 4.41 -24.21 -30.50
N THR A 140 4.03 -23.46 -31.54
CA THR A 140 4.77 -22.29 -32.06
C THR A 140 4.61 -21.00 -31.28
N ARG A 141 3.49 -20.78 -30.56
CA ARG A 141 3.21 -19.48 -29.93
C ARG A 141 4.22 -19.06 -28.86
N THR A 142 4.85 -20.01 -28.18
CA THR A 142 5.78 -19.74 -27.08
C THR A 142 6.75 -20.91 -26.93
N SER A 143 8.02 -20.69 -27.25
CA SER A 143 9.11 -21.66 -27.10
C SER A 143 9.80 -21.61 -25.73
N THR A 144 9.39 -20.69 -24.85
CA THR A 144 9.99 -20.46 -23.53
C THR A 144 9.03 -20.88 -22.40
N VAL A 145 9.58 -21.17 -21.22
CA VAL A 145 8.77 -21.43 -20.03
C VAL A 145 8.14 -20.12 -19.53
N VAL A 146 6.84 -20.12 -19.26
CA VAL A 146 6.08 -18.99 -18.69
C VAL A 146 5.83 -19.25 -17.21
N GLY A 147 6.42 -18.43 -16.33
CA GLY A 147 6.19 -18.49 -14.88
C GLY A 147 5.11 -17.50 -14.43
N VAL A 148 4.03 -18.00 -13.80
CA VAL A 148 2.94 -17.19 -13.23
C VAL A 148 3.03 -17.21 -11.71
N SER A 149 3.39 -16.08 -11.10
CA SER A 149 3.63 -15.97 -9.66
C SER A 149 2.37 -15.58 -8.89
N PHE A 150 2.21 -16.18 -7.72
CA PHE A 150 1.11 -15.98 -6.77
C PHE A 150 1.65 -15.88 -5.34
N PRO A 151 0.91 -15.28 -4.38
CA PRO A 151 1.28 -15.31 -2.97
C PRO A 151 1.49 -16.76 -2.50
N ARG A 152 2.55 -17.01 -1.72
CA ARG A 152 3.00 -18.35 -1.33
C ARG A 152 1.90 -19.29 -0.81
N TYR A 153 0.92 -18.76 -0.07
CA TYR A 153 -0.18 -19.54 0.52
C TYR A 153 -1.51 -19.41 -0.24
N SER A 154 -1.49 -18.95 -1.51
CA SER A 154 -2.69 -18.93 -2.36
C SER A 154 -2.96 -20.33 -2.94
N GLU A 155 -4.16 -20.88 -2.75
CA GLU A 155 -4.50 -22.20 -3.29
C GLU A 155 -5.42 -22.11 -4.51
N TYR A 156 -6.44 -21.26 -4.45
CA TYR A 156 -7.51 -21.20 -5.45
C TYR A 156 -7.01 -20.87 -6.88
N ARG A 157 -6.28 -19.75 -7.06
CA ARG A 157 -5.82 -19.36 -8.41
C ARG A 157 -4.74 -20.29 -8.97
N PRO A 158 -3.74 -20.73 -8.19
CA PRO A 158 -2.78 -21.74 -8.65
C PRO A 158 -3.41 -23.10 -8.97
N GLY A 159 -4.46 -23.51 -8.25
CA GLY A 159 -5.25 -24.70 -8.59
C GLY A 159 -5.94 -24.54 -9.95
N ARG A 160 -6.72 -23.48 -10.13
CA ARG A 160 -7.41 -23.15 -11.38
C ARG A 160 -6.48 -23.03 -12.59
N LEU A 161 -5.23 -22.59 -12.41
CA LEU A 161 -4.24 -22.53 -13.50
C LEU A 161 -3.68 -23.90 -13.89
N ARG A 162 -3.47 -24.80 -12.92
CA ARG A 162 -3.08 -26.18 -13.20
C ARG A 162 -4.21 -26.93 -13.92
N GLU A 163 -5.46 -26.81 -13.43
CA GLU A 163 -6.67 -27.32 -14.10
C GLU A 163 -6.78 -26.85 -15.56
N ALA A 164 -6.56 -25.56 -15.82
CA ALA A 164 -6.61 -25.00 -17.17
C ALA A 164 -5.43 -25.45 -18.07
N ALA A 165 -4.27 -25.72 -17.48
CA ALA A 165 -3.11 -26.26 -18.20
C ALA A 165 -3.30 -27.76 -18.54
N ASP A 166 -3.84 -28.56 -17.63
CA ASP A 166 -4.14 -29.99 -17.82
C ASP A 166 -5.14 -30.25 -18.96
N GLN A 167 -5.97 -29.25 -19.31
CA GLN A 167 -6.89 -29.32 -20.45
C GLN A 167 -6.20 -29.09 -21.82
N VAL A 168 -4.95 -28.63 -21.86
CA VAL A 168 -4.20 -28.40 -23.11
C VAL A 168 -3.27 -29.58 -23.37
N ALA A 169 -3.59 -30.37 -24.40
CA ALA A 169 -2.82 -31.53 -24.78
C ALA A 169 -1.33 -31.19 -25.03
N GLY A 170 -0.43 -31.88 -24.31
CA GLY A 170 1.02 -31.68 -24.42
C GLY A 170 1.58 -30.49 -23.65
N LEU A 171 0.76 -29.67 -23.00
CA LEU A 171 1.25 -28.62 -22.12
C LEU A 171 1.69 -29.23 -20.78
N HIS A 172 2.84 -28.81 -20.28
CA HIS A 172 3.37 -29.23 -18.99
C HIS A 172 3.36 -28.08 -17.99
N HIS A 173 3.10 -28.41 -16.72
CA HIS A 173 3.23 -27.49 -15.60
C HIS A 173 4.01 -28.11 -14.44
N ASP A 174 4.67 -27.26 -13.67
CA ASP A 174 5.30 -27.60 -12.39
C ASP A 174 5.31 -26.36 -11.47
N THR A 175 5.41 -26.55 -10.16
CA THR A 175 5.27 -25.47 -9.16
C THR A 175 6.59 -25.23 -8.43
N GLY A 176 7.19 -24.06 -8.64
CA GLY A 176 8.28 -23.58 -7.81
C GLY A 176 7.75 -22.85 -6.58
N VAL A 177 8.09 -23.32 -5.37
CA VAL A 177 7.70 -22.65 -4.11
C VAL A 177 8.91 -21.98 -3.49
N GLY A 178 8.91 -20.65 -3.42
CA GLY A 178 9.95 -19.84 -2.79
C GLY A 178 9.55 -19.32 -1.40
N PRO A 179 10.39 -18.47 -0.78
CA PRO A 179 10.09 -17.80 0.48
C PRO A 179 8.85 -16.88 0.46
N GLU A 180 8.64 -16.09 -0.60
CA GLU A 180 7.57 -15.08 -0.71
C GLU A 180 6.43 -15.52 -1.66
N THR A 181 6.76 -16.22 -2.76
CA THR A 181 5.78 -16.62 -3.78
C THR A 181 5.75 -18.12 -4.03
N GLN A 182 4.66 -18.58 -4.64
CA GLN A 182 4.67 -19.80 -5.45
C GLN A 182 4.49 -19.40 -6.91
N THR A 183 5.23 -20.02 -7.82
CA THR A 183 5.17 -19.74 -9.26
C THR A 183 4.83 -21.03 -10.01
N ILE A 184 3.74 -20.99 -10.78
CA ILE A 184 3.36 -22.07 -11.70
C ILE A 184 4.09 -21.82 -13.01
N PHE A 185 5.00 -22.73 -13.37
CA PHE A 185 5.73 -22.71 -14.62
C PHE A 185 4.96 -23.52 -15.66
N LEU A 186 4.84 -22.99 -16.87
CA LEU A 186 4.06 -23.56 -17.98
C LEU A 186 4.93 -23.64 -19.24
N GLY A 187 4.87 -24.74 -19.99
CA GLY A 187 5.59 -24.86 -21.25
C GLY A 187 5.47 -26.23 -21.91
N TRP A 188 5.90 -26.32 -23.17
CA TRP A 188 5.82 -27.56 -23.97
C TRP A 188 6.95 -28.56 -23.65
N ASP A 189 8.10 -28.09 -23.13
CA ASP A 189 9.19 -28.95 -22.68
C ASP A 189 9.08 -29.23 -21.18
N LYS A 190 8.73 -30.48 -20.85
CA LYS A 190 8.62 -30.97 -19.46
C LYS A 190 9.91 -30.79 -18.66
N SER A 191 11.07 -30.93 -19.30
CA SER A 191 12.37 -30.82 -18.63
C SER A 191 12.66 -29.37 -18.26
N ALA A 192 12.50 -28.44 -19.22
CA ALA A 192 12.67 -27.01 -18.99
C ALA A 192 11.71 -26.46 -17.92
N VAL A 193 10.42 -26.87 -17.95
CA VAL A 193 9.42 -26.50 -16.94
C VAL A 193 9.83 -26.95 -15.55
N ARG A 194 10.32 -28.20 -15.42
CA ARG A 194 10.73 -28.79 -14.14
C ARG A 194 12.00 -28.16 -13.58
N GLU A 195 13.00 -27.85 -14.41
CA GLU A 195 14.20 -27.14 -13.94
C GLU A 195 13.86 -25.71 -13.49
N ALA A 196 13.02 -24.98 -14.24
CA ALA A 196 12.57 -23.65 -13.82
C ALA A 196 11.84 -23.66 -12.46
N ALA A 197 10.98 -24.66 -12.22
CA ALA A 197 10.29 -24.84 -10.95
C ALA A 197 11.27 -25.14 -9.78
N LYS A 198 12.27 -26.00 -10.00
CA LYS A 198 13.33 -26.29 -8.99
C LYS A 198 14.17 -25.06 -8.66
N GLU A 199 14.57 -24.29 -9.67
CA GLU A 199 15.45 -23.13 -9.50
C GLU A 199 14.76 -21.95 -8.81
N HIS A 200 13.42 -21.83 -8.94
CA HIS A 200 12.62 -20.72 -8.41
C HIS A 200 12.94 -20.36 -6.96
N ALA A 201 13.01 -21.36 -6.06
CA ALA A 201 13.24 -21.12 -4.64
C ALA A 201 14.61 -20.47 -4.34
N ASN A 202 15.64 -20.84 -5.11
CA ASN A 202 16.98 -20.26 -4.95
C ASN A 202 17.09 -18.90 -5.67
N LYS A 203 16.44 -18.76 -6.83
CA LYS A 203 16.34 -17.49 -7.54
C LYS A 203 15.63 -16.41 -6.71
N GLU A 204 14.47 -16.72 -6.14
CA GLU A 204 13.72 -15.78 -5.30
C GLU A 204 14.50 -15.42 -4.02
N ARG A 205 15.19 -16.37 -3.38
CA ARG A 205 16.10 -16.07 -2.25
C ARG A 205 17.21 -15.08 -2.65
N ASN A 206 17.86 -15.31 -3.78
CA ASN A 206 18.92 -14.42 -4.27
C ASN A 206 18.38 -13.03 -4.63
N GLU A 207 17.17 -12.94 -5.19
CA GLU A 207 16.50 -11.67 -5.49
C GLU A 207 16.07 -10.91 -4.23
N ILE A 208 15.58 -11.60 -3.19
CA ILE A 208 15.29 -11.01 -1.88
C ILE A 208 16.57 -10.53 -1.21
N GLN A 209 17.61 -11.36 -1.14
CA GLN A 209 18.90 -10.97 -0.56
C GLN A 209 19.52 -9.77 -1.30
N ALA A 210 19.43 -9.72 -2.63
CA ALA A 210 19.89 -8.58 -3.42
C ALA A 210 19.06 -7.30 -3.15
N ARG A 211 17.74 -7.44 -2.95
CA ARG A 211 16.82 -6.36 -2.58
C ARG A 211 17.15 -5.79 -1.20
N GLU A 212 17.36 -6.66 -0.21
CA GLU A 212 17.75 -6.33 1.16
C GLU A 212 19.14 -5.68 1.21
N GLN A 213 20.14 -6.28 0.55
CA GLN A 213 21.50 -5.73 0.48
C GLN A 213 21.50 -4.36 -0.21
N ARG A 214 20.70 -4.17 -1.26
CA ARG A 214 20.57 -2.86 -1.91
C ARG A 214 19.94 -1.82 -0.97
N ARG A 215 18.85 -2.17 -0.29
CA ARG A 215 18.19 -1.34 0.73
C ARG A 215 19.19 -0.92 1.81
N GLU A 216 19.97 -1.87 2.35
CA GLU A 216 20.95 -1.55 3.39
C GLU A 216 22.15 -0.75 2.86
N ASN A 217 22.60 -0.99 1.63
CA ASN A 217 23.61 -0.12 0.98
C ASN A 217 23.11 1.33 0.85
N GLU A 218 21.86 1.53 0.45
CA GLU A 218 21.23 2.86 0.35
C GLU A 218 21.07 3.51 1.74
N ARG A 219 20.63 2.75 2.76
CA ARG A 219 20.54 3.18 4.18
C ARG A 219 21.89 3.56 4.79
N THR A 220 22.90 2.71 4.65
CA THR A 220 24.27 2.98 5.09
C THR A 220 24.85 4.21 4.37
N LYS A 221 24.59 4.37 3.07
CA LYS A 221 25.00 5.57 2.33
C LYS A 221 24.36 6.85 2.90
N MET A 222 23.04 6.87 3.14
CA MET A 222 22.36 8.03 3.74
C MET A 222 22.98 8.43 5.09
N HIS A 223 23.30 7.45 5.95
CA HIS A 223 23.94 7.71 7.23
C HIS A 223 25.40 8.19 7.07
N ALA A 224 26.17 7.60 6.15
CA ALA A 224 27.53 8.01 5.86
C ALA A 224 27.61 9.44 5.28
N ASP A 225 26.70 9.79 4.36
CA ASP A 225 26.56 11.14 3.81
C ASP A 225 26.18 12.16 4.92
N TYR A 226 25.28 11.79 5.84
CA TYR A 226 24.98 12.60 7.03
C TYR A 226 26.21 12.81 7.93
N LEU A 227 26.95 11.75 8.27
CA LEU A 227 28.18 11.85 9.07
C LEU A 227 29.26 12.71 8.38
N ALA A 228 29.41 12.57 7.06
CA ALA A 228 30.34 13.38 6.27
C ALA A 228 29.91 14.86 6.20
N ALA A 229 28.61 15.16 6.15
CA ALA A 229 28.09 16.52 6.23
C ALA A 229 28.27 17.11 7.63
N LEU A 230 28.04 16.33 8.69
CA LEU A 230 28.25 16.71 10.08
C LEU A 230 29.72 17.08 10.35
N GLY A 231 30.67 16.28 9.85
CA GLY A 231 32.11 16.52 9.99
C GLY A 231 32.63 17.78 9.27
N ARG A 232 31.91 18.29 8.26
CA ARG A 232 32.26 19.53 7.55
C ARG A 232 31.79 20.81 8.26
N ARG A 233 30.97 20.70 9.32
CA ARG A 233 30.40 21.88 10.01
C ARG A 233 31.46 22.65 10.78
N LYS A 234 31.33 23.98 10.81
CA LYS A 234 32.22 24.91 11.51
C LYS A 234 31.40 25.95 12.28
N GLY A 235 31.95 26.45 13.38
CA GLY A 235 31.29 27.49 14.18
C GLY A 235 30.07 26.98 14.95
N ALA A 236 29.00 27.79 15.02
CA ALA A 236 27.83 27.50 15.85
C ALA A 236 27.10 26.21 15.47
N THR A 237 27.05 25.86 14.18
CA THR A 237 26.41 24.62 13.68
C THR A 237 27.15 23.33 14.05
N ALA A 238 28.42 23.42 14.48
CA ALA A 238 29.17 22.30 15.04
C ALA A 238 28.98 22.16 16.57
N ARG A 239 28.48 23.21 17.24
CA ARG A 239 28.26 23.24 18.70
C ARG A 239 26.83 22.86 19.08
N ASN A 240 25.84 23.23 18.25
CA ASN A 240 24.43 22.93 18.49
C ASN A 240 24.06 21.52 18.00
N LYS A 241 24.64 20.50 18.62
CA LYS A 241 24.26 19.10 18.41
C LYS A 241 22.94 18.81 19.14
N SER A 242 22.06 18.01 18.55
CA SER A 242 20.71 17.76 19.07
C SER A 242 20.19 16.39 18.59
N PRO A 243 19.35 15.70 19.39
CA PRO A 243 18.64 14.49 18.93
C PRO A 243 17.56 14.80 17.88
N VAL A 244 17.19 16.06 17.64
CA VAL A 244 16.22 16.45 16.59
C VAL A 244 16.68 16.06 15.19
N GLY A 245 15.83 15.39 14.42
CA GLY A 245 16.11 14.94 13.06
C GLY A 245 15.38 13.65 12.66
N SER A 246 15.67 13.19 11.45
CA SER A 246 15.14 11.95 10.86
C SER A 246 16.09 10.78 11.09
N TYR A 247 15.55 9.63 11.48
CA TYR A 247 16.29 8.41 11.74
C TYR A 247 15.67 7.25 10.97
N ILE A 248 16.53 6.46 10.33
CA ILE A 248 16.18 5.10 9.92
C ILE A 248 16.34 4.17 11.13
N VAL A 249 15.43 3.21 11.27
CA VAL A 249 15.37 2.28 12.42
C VAL A 249 15.54 0.84 11.94
N ASP A 250 16.31 0.06 12.70
CA ASP A 250 16.58 -1.37 12.51
C ASP A 250 16.08 -2.10 13.78
N CYS A 251 15.21 -3.12 13.63
CA CYS A 251 14.53 -3.80 14.75
C CYS A 251 14.26 -5.28 14.42
N GLN A 252 15.07 -6.18 14.97
CA GLN A 252 15.10 -7.60 14.58
C GLN A 252 13.76 -8.30 14.88
N GLU A 253 13.14 -8.01 16.03
CA GLU A 253 11.88 -8.63 16.45
C GLU A 253 10.71 -8.28 15.50
N ILE A 254 10.76 -7.10 14.86
CA ILE A 254 9.78 -6.69 13.85
C ILE A 254 10.14 -7.27 12.48
N GLU A 255 11.41 -7.30 12.12
CA GLU A 255 11.92 -7.84 10.86
C GLU A 255 11.70 -9.36 10.74
N ASP A 256 11.92 -10.12 11.82
CA ASP A 256 11.70 -11.57 11.88
C ASP A 256 10.20 -11.93 11.87
N GLY A 257 9.39 -11.20 12.63
CA GLY A 257 7.95 -11.49 12.76
C GLY A 257 7.11 -10.99 11.58
N TRP A 258 7.52 -9.90 10.93
CA TRP A 258 6.74 -9.19 9.91
C TRP A 258 7.62 -8.57 8.82
N SER A 259 8.53 -9.37 8.23
CA SER A 259 9.49 -8.95 7.19
C SER A 259 8.88 -8.11 6.06
N SER A 260 7.66 -8.44 5.61
CA SER A 260 6.95 -7.70 4.56
C SER A 260 6.46 -6.31 4.97
N LEU A 261 6.38 -6.00 6.26
CA LEU A 261 5.98 -4.70 6.82
C LEU A 261 7.16 -3.94 7.43
N ALA A 262 8.25 -4.60 7.81
CA ALA A 262 9.47 -3.99 8.33
C ALA A 262 10.30 -3.19 7.29
N GLY A 263 9.73 -2.97 6.09
CA GLY A 263 10.40 -2.49 4.88
C GLY A 263 11.01 -1.09 4.96
N ASP A 264 10.47 -0.15 5.73
CA ASP A 264 11.08 1.18 5.94
C ASP A 264 10.69 1.78 7.29
N MET A 265 11.29 1.24 8.35
CA MET A 265 11.07 1.73 9.71
C MET A 265 11.78 3.08 9.92
N VAL A 266 11.02 4.08 10.38
CA VAL A 266 11.48 5.47 10.54
C VAL A 266 11.03 6.08 11.86
N LEU A 267 11.85 7.00 12.38
CA LEU A 267 11.57 7.83 13.56
C LEU A 267 11.98 9.28 13.30
N GLU A 268 11.06 10.20 13.56
CA GLU A 268 11.25 11.64 13.37
C GLU A 268 11.21 12.33 14.73
N ILE A 269 12.33 12.90 15.18
CA ILE A 269 12.46 13.57 16.49
C ILE A 269 12.44 15.09 16.31
N ILE A 270 11.64 15.79 17.11
CA ILE A 270 11.36 17.24 17.02
C ILE A 270 11.54 17.91 18.39
N SER A 271 12.14 19.10 18.40
CA SER A 271 12.25 19.93 19.61
C SER A 271 10.89 20.43 20.07
N THR A 272 10.60 20.32 21.37
CA THR A 272 9.51 21.10 21.97
C THR A 272 10.02 22.47 22.42
N GLN A 273 9.11 23.34 22.90
CA GLN A 273 9.46 24.62 23.51
C GLN A 273 10.27 24.45 24.82
N ARG A 274 10.14 23.30 25.49
CA ARG A 274 10.86 22.99 26.74
C ARG A 274 12.18 22.29 26.41
N LYS A 275 13.29 22.88 26.85
CA LYS A 275 14.63 22.27 26.72
C LYS A 275 14.65 20.89 27.39
N GLY A 276 15.32 19.92 26.77
CA GLY A 276 15.41 18.55 27.28
C GLY A 276 14.15 17.71 27.08
N LYS A 277 13.09 18.26 26.46
CA LYS A 277 11.86 17.53 26.09
C LYS A 277 11.67 17.57 24.58
N PHE A 278 11.50 16.39 23.98
CA PHE A 278 11.34 16.18 22.55
C PHE A 278 10.05 15.42 22.27
N HIS A 279 9.48 15.67 21.11
CA HIS A 279 8.34 14.93 20.57
C HIS A 279 8.84 14.10 19.38
N ALA A 280 8.37 12.88 19.21
CA ALA A 280 8.72 12.09 18.05
C ALA A 280 7.53 11.33 17.47
N THR A 281 7.49 11.20 16.15
CA THR A 281 6.54 10.33 15.43
C THR A 281 7.29 9.16 14.83
N PHE A 282 6.74 7.95 14.91
CA PHE A 282 7.38 6.75 14.37
C PHE A 282 6.42 5.91 13.53
N ASN A 283 6.99 5.25 12.54
CA ASN A 283 6.34 4.22 11.74
C ASN A 283 7.30 3.05 11.60
N PHE A 284 7.00 1.95 12.28
CA PHE A 284 7.76 0.70 12.20
C PHE A 284 7.00 -0.38 11.39
N GLY A 285 6.11 0.04 10.48
CA GLY A 285 5.30 -0.85 9.64
C GLY A 285 4.13 -1.49 10.38
N VAL A 286 4.43 -2.34 11.36
CA VAL A 286 3.46 -3.05 12.22
C VAL A 286 2.85 -2.17 13.31
N VAL A 287 3.60 -1.13 13.72
CA VAL A 287 3.18 -0.16 14.73
C VAL A 287 3.51 1.26 14.28
N ILE A 288 2.55 2.16 14.44
CA ILE A 288 2.68 3.60 14.13
C ILE A 288 2.25 4.37 15.38
N GLY A 289 3.00 5.41 15.74
CA GLY A 289 2.71 6.12 16.99
C GLY A 289 3.50 7.38 17.25
N VAL A 290 3.39 7.83 18.50
CA VAL A 290 4.01 9.04 19.01
C VAL A 290 4.78 8.70 20.29
N MET A 291 6.02 9.20 20.38
CA MET A 291 6.84 9.16 21.59
C MET A 291 7.04 10.57 22.14
N ILE A 292 7.14 10.68 23.46
CA ILE A 292 7.64 11.85 24.17
C ILE A 292 8.95 11.41 24.82
N ILE A 293 10.04 12.09 24.50
CA ILE A 293 11.40 11.76 24.92
C ILE A 293 11.90 12.89 25.83
N PHE A 294 12.51 12.55 26.97
CA PHE A 294 12.97 13.51 27.95
C PHE A 294 14.30 13.09 28.60
N GLU A 295 15.12 14.08 28.97
CA GLU A 295 16.38 13.86 29.68
C GLU A 295 16.16 13.11 31.00
N GLU A 296 17.05 12.17 31.33
CA GLU A 296 16.90 11.23 32.45
C GLU A 296 16.62 11.89 33.81
N HIS A 297 17.12 13.12 34.02
CA HIS A 297 16.97 13.88 35.25
C HIS A 297 15.67 14.71 35.36
N MET A 298 14.79 14.69 34.35
CA MET A 298 13.51 15.42 34.35
C MET A 298 12.43 14.60 35.08
N THR A 299 11.70 15.22 36.01
CA THR A 299 10.66 14.56 36.82
C THR A 299 9.27 14.60 36.17
N GLU A 300 8.47 13.56 36.41
CA GLU A 300 7.13 13.39 35.81
C GLU A 300 6.09 14.42 36.27
N THR A 301 6.39 15.25 37.27
CA THR A 301 5.54 16.37 37.69
C THR A 301 5.48 17.53 36.68
N ASP A 302 6.41 17.60 35.72
CA ASP A 302 6.40 18.61 34.65
C ASP A 302 5.48 18.25 33.47
N GLU A 303 4.63 17.22 33.62
CA GLU A 303 3.91 16.61 32.51
C GLU A 303 2.55 17.24 32.14
N GLU A 304 1.93 18.03 33.02
CA GLU A 304 0.53 18.47 32.87
C GLU A 304 0.29 19.69 31.95
N GLU A 305 1.35 20.34 31.44
CA GLU A 305 1.20 21.39 30.41
C GLU A 305 1.53 20.85 29.01
N ILE A 306 0.51 20.36 28.32
CA ILE A 306 0.40 20.47 26.86
C ILE A 306 -0.95 21.13 26.56
N CYS A 307 -1.04 22.43 26.88
CA CYS A 307 -2.15 23.26 26.46
C CYS A 307 -2.01 23.59 24.96
N ASP A 308 -3.02 23.18 24.18
CA ASP A 308 -3.26 23.63 22.81
C ASP A 308 -3.60 25.13 22.87
N ASP A 309 -2.61 26.04 22.72
CA ASP A 309 -2.88 27.48 22.55
C ASP A 309 -2.03 28.09 21.43
N HIS A 310 -2.63 28.09 20.24
CA HIS A 310 -2.13 28.78 19.06
C HIS A 310 -3.16 29.80 18.55
N GLU A 311 -3.71 30.65 19.42
CA GLU A 311 -4.27 31.94 18.96
C GLU A 311 -4.35 33.04 20.03
N LYS A 312 -3.35 33.94 20.06
CA LYS A 312 -3.54 35.34 20.51
C LYS A 312 -2.44 36.28 20.00
N ILE A 313 -2.85 37.14 19.08
CA ILE A 313 -2.08 38.32 18.66
C ILE A 313 -2.20 39.37 19.79
N GLY A 314 -1.11 39.61 20.53
CA GLY A 314 -1.07 40.57 21.64
C GLY A 314 0.09 41.56 21.50
N LYS A 315 -0.21 42.87 21.43
CA LYS A 315 0.79 43.94 21.23
C LYS A 315 1.50 44.31 22.54
N GLY A 316 2.83 44.24 22.52
CA GLY A 316 3.85 45.09 23.18
C GLY A 316 3.67 45.65 24.60
N THR A 317 4.78 45.65 25.37
CA THR A 317 5.16 46.73 26.31
C THR A 317 6.69 46.68 26.57
N LYS A 318 7.31 47.83 26.88
CA LYS A 318 8.77 48.02 26.99
C LYS A 318 9.30 47.93 28.44
N ARG A 319 10.51 47.38 28.57
CA ARG A 319 11.59 47.68 29.56
C ARG A 319 11.25 47.73 31.08
N LYS A 320 12.06 47.02 31.87
CA LYS A 320 12.93 47.68 32.86
C LYS A 320 14.18 46.87 33.22
N THR A 321 15.32 47.56 33.30
CA THR A 321 16.61 47.08 33.82
C THR A 321 16.69 47.35 35.33
N ILE A 322 17.21 46.40 36.11
CA ILE A 322 17.84 46.66 37.41
C ILE A 322 19.13 45.82 37.47
N ALA A 323 20.20 46.40 38.02
CA ALA A 323 21.55 45.87 37.96
C ALA A 323 22.04 45.28 39.30
N GLN A 324 22.97 44.31 39.18
CA GLN A 324 24.09 44.00 40.08
C GLN A 324 23.87 43.84 41.60
N LYS A 325 24.43 42.75 42.13
CA LYS A 325 25.49 42.87 43.15
C LYS A 325 26.53 41.74 43.03
N HIS A 326 27.79 42.09 43.30
CA HIS A 326 28.94 41.18 43.24
C HIS A 326 29.02 40.26 44.47
N SER A 327 29.47 39.02 44.24
CA SER A 327 30.40 38.35 45.15
C SER A 327 31.36 37.46 44.33
N ARG A 328 32.61 37.31 44.80
CA ARG A 328 33.71 36.61 44.09
C ARG A 328 33.88 35.16 44.62
N PRO A 329 34.62 34.28 43.92
CA PRO A 329 34.29 32.86 43.88
C PRO A 329 35.01 31.99 44.93
N SER A 330 34.34 30.94 45.38
CA SER A 330 34.97 29.81 46.07
C SER A 330 35.57 28.82 45.07
N LYS A 331 36.90 28.67 45.07
CA LYS A 331 37.58 27.52 44.46
C LYS A 331 37.24 26.26 45.27
N LYS A 332 36.77 25.18 44.64
CA LYS A 332 37.06 23.80 45.06
C LYS A 332 36.77 22.77 43.97
N ALA A 333 37.56 21.70 44.01
CA ALA A 333 37.43 20.44 43.27
C ALA A 333 37.19 20.51 41.74
N LYS A 334 38.26 20.24 40.99
CA LYS A 334 38.15 19.72 39.62
C LYS A 334 37.65 18.27 39.71
N ALA A 335 36.33 18.09 39.75
CA ALA A 335 35.75 16.76 39.58
C ALA A 335 36.22 16.21 38.22
N GLU A 336 36.61 14.94 38.20
CA GLU A 336 36.79 14.23 36.94
C GLU A 336 35.46 14.27 36.19
N LYS A 337 35.53 14.59 34.90
CA LYS A 337 34.33 14.73 34.07
C LYS A 337 33.87 13.33 33.69
N THR A 338 33.25 12.62 34.63
CA THR A 338 32.51 11.38 34.38
C THR A 338 31.58 11.65 33.20
N SER A 339 31.67 10.83 32.15
CA SER A 339 30.94 11.05 30.91
C SER A 339 29.45 11.22 31.19
N GLU A 340 28.89 12.37 30.82
CA GLU A 340 27.45 12.62 30.88
C GLU A 340 26.73 11.50 30.11
N SER A 341 25.81 10.80 30.78
CA SER A 341 25.04 9.74 30.14
C SER A 341 24.08 10.36 29.14
N TYR A 342 24.27 10.09 27.84
CA TYR A 342 23.32 10.47 26.78
C TYR A 342 22.10 9.53 26.77
N THR A 343 21.55 9.29 27.97
CA THR A 343 20.38 8.47 28.25
C THR A 343 19.15 9.38 28.35
N TYR A 344 18.09 8.98 27.66
CA TYR A 344 16.80 9.65 27.69
C TYR A 344 15.74 8.63 28.10
N ARG A 345 14.80 9.06 28.93
CA ARG A 345 13.56 8.31 29.18
C ARG A 345 12.59 8.62 28.04
N LEU A 346 11.75 7.66 27.68
CA LEU A 346 10.63 7.90 26.76
C LEU A 346 9.34 7.34 27.33
N LYS A 347 8.23 7.93 26.88
CA LYS A 347 6.91 7.31 26.93
C LYS A 347 6.23 7.42 25.58
N LEU A 348 5.48 6.40 25.18
CA LEU A 348 4.83 6.34 23.88
C LEU A 348 3.37 5.88 23.95
N ARG A 349 2.63 6.21 22.89
CA ARG A 349 1.32 5.68 22.53
C ARG A 349 1.34 5.33 21.06
N TYR A 350 0.61 4.28 20.68
CA TYR A 350 0.70 3.76 19.31
C TYR A 350 -0.55 3.00 18.90
N ARG A 351 -0.64 2.70 17.60
CA ARG A 351 -1.63 1.81 17.01
C ARG A 351 -0.90 0.71 16.25
N GLU A 352 -1.36 -0.51 16.44
CA GLU A 352 -1.01 -1.68 15.64
C GLU A 352 -1.70 -1.58 14.26
N THR A 353 -1.08 -2.01 13.17
CA THR A 353 -1.54 -1.67 11.80
C THR A 353 -2.40 -2.71 11.10
N SER A 354 -2.42 -3.97 11.52
CA SER A 354 -3.25 -5.03 10.91
C SER A 354 -4.71 -4.99 11.38
N GLU A 355 -4.96 -4.89 12.69
CA GLU A 355 -6.32 -4.74 13.25
C GLU A 355 -6.65 -3.27 13.59
N GLY A 356 -5.66 -2.39 13.62
CA GLY A 356 -5.88 -0.99 14.02
C GLY A 356 -6.06 -0.83 15.53
N GLN A 357 -5.50 -1.72 16.36
CA GLN A 357 -5.66 -1.63 17.82
C GLN A 357 -4.85 -0.47 18.41
N ILE A 358 -5.53 0.46 19.09
CA ILE A 358 -4.90 1.61 19.76
C ILE A 358 -4.46 1.21 21.19
N PHE A 359 -3.20 1.44 21.50
CA PHE A 359 -2.60 1.26 22.82
C PHE A 359 -2.47 2.62 23.53
N PHE A 360 -3.58 3.07 24.13
CA PHE A 360 -3.69 4.40 24.73
C PHE A 360 -3.02 4.55 26.11
N LYS A 361 -2.83 3.45 26.85
CA LYS A 361 -2.09 3.46 28.12
C LYS A 361 -0.59 3.62 27.82
N PRO A 362 0.07 4.71 28.25
CA PRO A 362 1.46 4.98 27.87
C PRO A 362 2.39 3.82 28.20
N LYS A 363 3.31 3.52 27.28
CA LYS A 363 4.40 2.55 27.47
C LYS A 363 5.71 3.29 27.61
N TYR A 364 6.56 2.85 28.53
CA TYR A 364 7.80 3.51 28.88
C TYR A 364 8.99 2.75 28.29
N GLY A 365 10.11 3.44 28.14
CA GLY A 365 11.36 2.88 27.64
C GLY A 365 12.54 3.83 27.85
N THR A 366 13.70 3.46 27.30
CA THR A 366 14.89 4.32 27.30
C THR A 366 15.53 4.39 25.92
N ILE A 367 16.20 5.51 25.64
CA ILE A 367 17.09 5.72 24.49
C ILE A 367 18.49 6.00 25.03
N LYS A 368 19.51 5.33 24.48
CA LYS A 368 20.92 5.53 24.82
C LYS A 368 21.69 5.89 23.56
N PHE A 369 22.05 7.17 23.41
CA PHE A 369 22.88 7.63 22.29
C PHE A 369 24.34 7.17 22.45
N ARG A 370 25.00 6.86 21.34
CA ARG A 370 26.39 6.36 21.35
C ARG A 370 27.41 7.44 21.73
N ASP A 371 27.15 8.71 21.37
CA ASP A 371 28.00 9.85 21.66
C ASP A 371 27.22 11.19 21.60
N GLU A 372 27.90 12.29 21.95
CA GLU A 372 27.37 13.66 21.84
C GLU A 372 26.89 14.06 20.43
N LYS A 373 27.20 13.29 19.37
CA LYS A 373 26.78 13.65 18.01
C LYS A 373 25.30 13.36 17.78
N PHE A 374 24.67 12.59 18.67
CA PHE A 374 23.30 12.10 18.53
C PHE A 374 23.04 11.38 17.19
N ALA A 375 24.10 10.87 16.56
CA ALA A 375 24.03 10.34 15.20
C ALA A 375 23.51 8.89 15.15
N ALA A 376 23.60 8.15 16.25
CA ALA A 376 23.01 6.83 16.41
C ALA A 376 22.70 6.53 17.87
N PHE A 377 21.69 5.70 18.11
CA PHE A 377 21.30 5.24 19.44
C PHE A 377 20.74 3.81 19.42
N THR A 378 20.64 3.21 20.61
CA THR A 378 19.86 2.01 20.88
C THR A 378 18.72 2.37 21.83
N ALA A 379 17.53 1.83 21.61
CA ALA A 379 16.36 2.04 22.45
C ALA A 379 15.75 0.71 22.89
N GLU A 380 15.21 0.70 24.11
CA GLU A 380 14.56 -0.45 24.74
C GLU A 380 13.15 -0.03 25.17
N VAL A 381 12.14 -0.74 24.67
CA VAL A 381 10.73 -0.34 24.74
C VAL A 381 9.80 -1.56 24.86
N VAL A 382 8.70 -1.43 25.59
CA VAL A 382 7.67 -2.48 25.69
C VAL A 382 6.55 -2.24 24.68
N PHE A 383 6.42 -3.13 23.68
CA PHE A 383 5.31 -3.18 22.74
C PHE A 383 4.50 -4.48 22.95
N PRO A 384 3.40 -4.47 23.71
CA PRO A 384 2.62 -5.68 24.03
C PRO A 384 2.17 -6.56 22.84
N CYS A 385 2.11 -6.04 21.62
CA CYS A 385 1.77 -6.80 20.40
C CYS A 385 2.98 -7.41 19.69
N ILE A 386 4.21 -7.09 20.10
CA ILE A 386 5.47 -7.61 19.54
C ILE A 386 6.20 -8.45 20.61
N GLY A 387 6.38 -7.89 21.82
CA GLY A 387 7.07 -8.57 22.91
C GLY A 387 7.40 -7.66 24.09
N SER A 388 7.93 -8.24 25.16
CA SER A 388 8.48 -7.53 26.31
C SER A 388 9.97 -7.23 26.10
N GLY A 389 10.38 -5.96 26.19
CA GLY A 389 11.78 -5.57 26.08
C GLY A 389 12.32 -5.51 24.65
N VAL A 390 11.48 -5.10 23.69
CA VAL A 390 11.88 -4.95 22.28
C VAL A 390 13.01 -3.92 22.17
N THR A 391 14.09 -4.32 21.49
CA THR A 391 15.27 -3.46 21.31
C THR A 391 15.41 -3.05 19.85
N PHE A 392 15.51 -1.75 19.59
CA PHE A 392 15.78 -1.24 18.24
C PHE A 392 17.00 -0.32 18.22
N THR A 393 17.65 -0.24 17.07
CA THR A 393 18.72 0.74 16.82
C THR A 393 18.28 1.76 15.79
N ALA A 394 18.85 2.95 15.87
CA ALA A 394 18.49 4.06 15.00
C ALA A 394 19.75 4.78 14.49
N ARG A 395 19.74 5.14 13.20
CA ARG A 395 20.82 5.87 12.53
C ARG A 395 20.25 7.16 11.94
N LYS A 396 20.86 8.30 12.29
CA LYS A 396 20.41 9.62 11.86
C LYS A 396 20.80 9.88 10.41
N VAL A 397 19.87 10.38 9.61
CA VAL A 397 20.07 10.70 8.18
C VAL A 397 19.82 12.17 7.84
N SER A 398 19.11 12.90 8.70
CA SER A 398 18.81 14.34 8.54
C SER A 398 18.70 15.03 9.90
N ASP A 399 19.02 16.32 9.99
CA ASP A 399 18.65 17.18 11.12
C ASP A 399 17.30 17.89 10.93
N HIS A 400 16.70 17.76 9.74
CA HIS A 400 15.41 18.35 9.39
C HIS A 400 14.35 17.23 9.41
N PRO A 401 13.59 17.08 10.51
CA PRO A 401 12.59 16.03 10.63
C PRO A 401 11.35 16.29 9.75
N CYS A 402 10.70 15.22 9.31
CA CYS A 402 9.49 15.25 8.48
C CYS A 402 8.36 14.43 9.14
N PRO A 403 7.70 14.94 10.20
CA PRO A 403 6.72 14.19 10.96
C PRO A 403 5.50 13.78 10.13
N SER A 404 4.95 12.59 10.44
CA SER A 404 3.76 12.02 9.81
C SER A 404 2.44 12.73 10.16
N GLY A 405 2.47 13.89 10.83
CA GLY A 405 1.29 14.62 11.31
C GLY A 405 0.56 13.96 12.50
N GLU A 406 1.07 12.82 12.99
CA GLU A 406 0.54 12.09 14.14
C GLU A 406 0.58 12.91 15.43
N LYS A 407 -0.44 12.78 16.27
CA LYS A 407 -0.57 13.53 17.53
C LYS A 407 -0.91 12.62 18.69
N TRP A 408 -0.37 12.94 19.86
CA TRP A 408 -0.59 12.19 21.11
C TRP A 408 -2.08 11.97 21.45
N LYS A 409 -2.95 12.91 21.03
CA LYS A 409 -4.41 12.83 21.21
C LYS A 409 -5.12 11.86 20.27
N TYR A 410 -4.52 11.47 19.14
CA TYR A 410 -5.08 10.44 18.24
C TYR A 410 -4.98 9.01 18.81
N TYR A 411 -4.25 8.85 19.91
CA TYR A 411 -4.09 7.62 20.65
C TYR A 411 -4.65 7.75 22.08
N SER A 412 -5.71 8.54 22.25
CA SER A 412 -6.45 8.67 23.52
C SER A 412 -7.33 7.44 23.80
N GLU A 413 -7.88 7.36 25.01
CA GLU A 413 -8.90 6.37 25.37
C GLU A 413 -10.17 6.57 24.55
N GLU A 414 -10.57 7.82 24.29
CA GLU A 414 -11.69 8.17 23.40
C GLU A 414 -11.46 7.66 21.97
N ALA A 415 -10.24 7.81 21.45
CA ALA A 415 -9.88 7.31 20.12
C ALA A 415 -9.87 5.77 20.06
N TYR A 416 -9.42 5.12 21.15
CA TYR A 416 -9.53 3.66 21.31
C TYR A 416 -10.99 3.20 21.31
N GLU A 417 -11.86 3.83 22.11
CA GLU A 417 -13.28 3.48 22.19
C GLU A 417 -14.01 3.71 20.86
N TYR A 418 -13.74 4.83 20.18
CA TYR A 418 -14.24 5.09 18.83
C TYR A 418 -13.81 3.98 17.86
N ALA A 419 -12.52 3.68 17.79
CA ALA A 419 -11.99 2.62 16.93
C ALA A 419 -12.52 1.22 17.28
N ARG A 420 -12.82 0.96 18.56
CA ARG A 420 -13.42 -0.30 19.04
C ARG A 420 -14.87 -0.44 18.58
N VAL A 421 -15.66 0.64 18.66
CA VAL A 421 -17.08 0.66 18.27
C VAL A 421 -17.24 0.61 16.73
N SER A 422 -16.45 1.38 15.97
CA SER A 422 -16.56 1.43 14.50
C SER A 422 -16.31 0.09 13.80
N ARG A 423 -15.52 -0.83 14.41
CA ARG A 423 -15.30 -2.20 13.88
C ARG A 423 -16.59 -3.01 13.74
N TRP A 424 -17.58 -2.79 14.61
CA TRP A 424 -18.79 -3.61 14.68
C TRP A 424 -20.02 -3.00 13.99
N HIS A 425 -19.93 -1.74 13.57
CA HIS A 425 -21.02 -1.01 12.88
C HIS A 425 -20.70 -0.66 11.43
N SER A 426 -19.64 -1.25 10.86
CA SER A 426 -19.27 -1.15 9.45
C SER A 426 -19.66 -2.42 8.70
N ALA A 427 -20.97 -2.63 8.49
CA ALA A 427 -21.56 -3.77 7.79
C ALA A 427 -22.68 -3.30 6.83
#